data_AF-A0A7V9NQZ8-F1
#
_entry.id   AF-A0A7V9NQZ8-F1
#
_cell.length_a   1.000
_cell.length_b   1.000
_cell.length_c   1.000
_cell.angle_alpha   90.00
_cell.angle_beta   90.00
_cell.angle_gamma   90.00
#
_symmetry.space_group_name_H-M   'P 1'
#
loop_
_entity.id
_entity.type
_entity.pdbx_description
1 polymer ?
#
loop_
_entity_poly.entity_id
_entity_poly.type
_entity_poly.pdbx_seq_one_letter_code
_entity_poly.pdbx_strand_id
1 'polypeptide(L)'
;MRAREHAAVSDCERVRPGLIGQPANAASSLAFVVAAVPIWRLARSPRSGAWKLVAAALAFEGIGSVAYHGPGGRISKAIHDIGIVGLAAAFAAVLRDEPRSAKPSPIAATLGAGAAALHAFSRTGGPLCSCNSAVQGHAIFHLLAAAATVAAAKRR
;
A
#
# COMPACT_ATOMS: atom_id res chain seq x y z
N MET A 1 8.84 -14.01 29.65
CA MET A 1 8.89 -13.05 28.52
C MET A 1 7.50 -12.95 27.94
N ARG A 2 6.86 -11.76 27.90
CA ARG A 2 5.59 -11.61 27.16
C ARG A 2 5.89 -11.81 25.68
N ALA A 3 5.18 -12.71 25.01
CA ALA A 3 5.22 -12.79 23.55
C ALA A 3 4.91 -11.38 23.02
N ARG A 4 5.78 -10.86 22.14
CA ARG A 4 5.52 -9.56 21.52
C ARG A 4 4.28 -9.72 20.64
N GLU A 5 3.31 -8.85 20.84
CA GLU A 5 2.13 -8.80 20.00
C GLU A 5 2.53 -8.39 18.59
N HIS A 6 1.95 -9.07 17.60
CA HIS A 6 2.20 -8.80 16.18
C HIS A 6 1.70 -7.39 15.85
N ALA A 7 2.50 -6.59 15.14
CA ALA A 7 2.16 -5.18 14.90
C ALA A 7 0.86 -4.98 14.10
N ALA A 8 0.53 -5.92 13.22
CA ALA A 8 -0.61 -5.86 12.30
C ALA A 8 -1.93 -6.48 12.80
N VAL A 9 -2.12 -6.60 14.12
CA VAL A 9 -3.34 -7.20 14.72
C VAL A 9 -4.64 -6.46 14.38
N SER A 10 -4.56 -5.21 13.91
CA SER A 10 -5.74 -4.42 13.51
C SER A 10 -6.23 -4.68 12.10
N ASP A 11 -5.52 -5.48 11.30
CA ASP A 11 -5.77 -5.63 9.86
C ASP A 11 -6.60 -6.89 9.54
N CYS A 12 -7.37 -7.34 10.54
CA CYS A 12 -8.33 -8.44 10.55
C CYS A 12 -7.76 -9.85 10.34
N GLU A 13 -6.87 -10.06 9.39
CA GLU A 13 -6.34 -11.39 9.05
C GLU A 13 -5.74 -12.07 10.29
N ARG A 14 -6.10 -13.34 10.51
CA ARG A 14 -5.57 -14.15 11.59
C ARG A 14 -4.05 -14.23 11.51
N VAL A 15 -3.39 -13.77 12.57
CA VAL A 15 -1.94 -13.94 12.73
C VAL A 15 -1.62 -15.40 13.03
N ARG A 16 -0.77 -16.00 12.20
CA ARG A 16 -0.27 -17.38 12.31
C ARG A 16 1.14 -17.40 12.89
N PRO A 17 1.58 -18.52 13.52
CA PRO A 17 2.97 -18.68 13.93
C PRO A 17 3.92 -18.68 12.72
N GLY A 18 5.13 -18.14 12.90
CA GLY A 18 6.20 -18.14 11.88
C GLY A 18 6.52 -16.75 11.32
N LEU A 19 7.29 -16.73 10.22
CA LEU A 19 7.73 -15.48 9.56
C LEU A 19 6.66 -14.84 8.67
N ILE A 20 5.60 -15.56 8.36
CA ILE A 20 4.48 -15.08 7.54
C ILE A 20 3.23 -15.10 8.43
N GLY A 21 3.08 -14.06 9.26
CA GLY A 21 1.99 -13.93 10.21
C GLY A 21 0.63 -13.80 9.54
N GLN A 22 0.51 -12.94 8.52
CA GLN A 22 -0.71 -12.71 7.74
C GLN A 22 -0.45 -13.00 6.26
N PRO A 23 -0.59 -14.26 5.81
CA PRO A 23 -0.24 -14.67 4.44
C PRO A 23 -0.91 -13.87 3.32
N ALA A 24 -2.20 -13.57 3.40
CA ALA A 24 -2.91 -12.85 2.34
C ALA A 24 -2.46 -11.39 2.27
N ASN A 25 -2.37 -10.72 3.41
CA ASN A 25 -1.90 -9.34 3.50
C ASN A 25 -0.43 -9.23 3.07
N ALA A 26 0.46 -10.10 3.57
CA ALA A 26 1.87 -10.09 3.19
C ALA A 26 2.09 -10.35 1.69
N ALA A 27 1.38 -11.32 1.10
CA ALA A 27 1.50 -11.60 -0.33
C ALA A 27 0.97 -10.46 -1.20
N SER A 28 -0.18 -9.89 -0.84
CA SER A 28 -0.80 -8.79 -1.60
C SER A 28 0.00 -7.49 -1.54
N SER A 29 0.77 -7.24 -0.47
CA SER A 29 1.69 -6.09 -0.38
C SER A 29 2.76 -6.04 -1.49
N LEU A 30 3.10 -7.19 -2.09
CA LEU A 30 4.00 -7.24 -3.25
C LEU A 30 3.44 -6.49 -4.46
N ALA A 31 2.12 -6.26 -4.52
CA ALA A 31 1.50 -5.46 -5.57
C ALA A 31 2.06 -4.03 -5.63
N PHE A 32 2.44 -3.44 -4.48
CA PHE A 32 3.07 -2.12 -4.44
C PHE A 32 4.44 -2.12 -5.12
N VAL A 33 5.27 -3.14 -4.86
CA VAL A 33 6.57 -3.31 -5.51
C VAL A 33 6.42 -3.52 -7.01
N VAL A 34 5.48 -4.38 -7.42
CA VAL A 34 5.18 -4.63 -8.84
C VAL A 34 4.67 -3.37 -9.53
N ALA A 35 3.78 -2.60 -8.89
CA ALA A 35 3.23 -1.35 -9.41
C ALA A 35 4.29 -0.25 -9.58
N ALA A 36 5.35 -0.23 -8.74
CA ALA A 36 6.42 0.74 -8.87
C ALA A 36 7.16 0.64 -10.22
N VAL A 37 7.27 -0.56 -10.80
CA VAL A 37 8.00 -0.80 -12.06
C VAL A 37 7.41 -0.02 -13.25
N PRO A 38 6.13 -0.18 -13.64
CA PRO A 38 5.55 0.62 -14.72
C PRO A 38 5.51 2.11 -14.39
N ILE A 39 5.34 2.50 -13.11
CA ILE A 39 5.35 3.91 -12.72
C ILE A 39 6.71 4.54 -13.00
N TRP A 40 7.80 3.86 -12.62
CA TRP A 40 9.17 4.29 -12.88
C TRP A 40 9.47 4.38 -14.39
N ARG A 41 9.03 3.38 -15.17
CA ARG A 41 9.24 3.35 -16.63
C ARG A 41 8.51 4.48 -17.37
N LEU A 42 7.34 4.87 -16.88
CA LEU A 42 6.58 6.00 -17.42
C LEU A 42 7.19 7.36 -17.01
N ALA A 43 7.90 7.42 -15.87
CA ALA A 43 8.58 8.62 -15.37
C ALA A 43 9.98 8.82 -15.99
N ARG A 44 10.08 8.73 -17.34
CA ARG A 44 11.36 8.84 -18.07
C ARG A 44 11.78 10.28 -18.39
N SER A 45 10.85 11.22 -18.40
CA SER A 45 11.15 12.62 -18.66
C SER A 45 11.94 13.24 -17.48
N PRO A 46 12.93 14.12 -17.73
CA PRO A 46 13.59 14.89 -16.66
C PRO A 46 12.63 15.69 -15.79
N ARG A 47 11.45 16.04 -16.32
CA ARG A 47 10.40 16.79 -15.61
C ARG A 47 9.50 15.93 -14.71
N SER A 48 9.68 14.61 -14.69
CA SER A 48 8.83 13.65 -13.94
C SER A 48 9.46 13.21 -12.61
N GLY A 49 10.18 14.12 -11.95
CA GLY A 49 10.92 13.83 -10.72
C GLY A 49 10.03 13.37 -9.57
N ALA A 50 8.88 14.03 -9.37
CA ALA A 50 7.97 13.70 -8.27
C ALA A 50 7.38 12.29 -8.43
N TRP A 51 7.13 11.89 -9.66
CA TRP A 51 6.65 10.55 -9.96
C TRP A 51 7.70 9.43 -9.80
N LYS A 52 8.99 9.73 -9.94
CA LYS A 52 10.06 8.80 -9.54
C LYS A 52 10.08 8.63 -8.02
N LEU A 53 9.83 9.70 -7.27
CA LEU A 53 9.65 9.63 -5.81
C LEU A 53 8.45 8.76 -5.46
N VAL A 54 7.32 8.90 -6.16
CA VAL A 54 6.14 8.02 -5.95
C VAL A 54 6.51 6.56 -6.19
N ALA A 55 7.19 6.23 -7.28
CA ALA A 55 7.60 4.85 -7.55
C ALA A 55 8.55 4.29 -6.49
N ALA A 56 9.55 5.08 -6.06
CA ALA A 56 10.49 4.68 -5.01
C ALA A 56 9.80 4.49 -3.65
N ALA A 57 8.95 5.43 -3.26
CA ALA A 57 8.19 5.37 -2.01
C ALA A 57 7.20 4.20 -2.02
N LEU A 58 6.54 3.92 -3.15
CA LEU A 58 5.62 2.78 -3.29
C LEU A 58 6.36 1.43 -3.18
N ALA A 59 7.55 1.30 -3.78
CA ALA A 59 8.35 0.08 -3.63
C ALA A 59 8.83 -0.11 -2.18
N PHE A 60 9.28 0.99 -1.54
CA PHE A 60 9.69 0.97 -0.15
C PHE A 60 8.52 0.59 0.78
N GLU A 61 7.34 1.17 0.55
CA GLU A 61 6.11 0.84 1.25
C GLU A 61 5.75 -0.64 1.08
N GLY A 62 5.82 -1.18 -0.15
CA GLY A 62 5.58 -2.60 -0.40
C GLY A 62 6.50 -3.51 0.40
N ILE A 63 7.80 -3.20 0.45
CA ILE A 63 8.78 -3.96 1.24
C ILE A 63 8.50 -3.86 2.75
N GLY A 64 8.19 -2.65 3.23
CA GLY A 64 7.81 -2.41 4.62
C GLY A 64 6.54 -3.16 5.01
N SER A 65 5.52 -3.12 4.16
CA SER A 65 4.23 -3.78 4.33
C SER A 65 4.35 -5.31 4.35
N VAL A 66 5.17 -5.91 3.48
CA VAL A 66 5.50 -7.36 3.55
C VAL A 66 6.09 -7.71 4.92
N ALA A 67 7.03 -6.91 5.44
CA ALA A 67 7.65 -7.15 6.74
C ALA A 67 6.70 -6.85 7.93
N TYR A 68 5.76 -5.94 7.76
CA TYR A 68 4.75 -5.58 8.75
C TYR A 68 3.66 -6.66 8.90
N HIS A 69 3.20 -7.25 7.79
CA HIS A 69 2.26 -8.37 7.80
C HIS A 69 2.92 -9.74 7.99
N GLY A 70 4.20 -9.88 7.63
CA GLY A 70 4.97 -11.10 7.78
C GLY A 70 5.46 -11.29 9.22
N PRO A 71 6.69 -10.85 9.58
CA PRO A 71 7.20 -10.99 10.94
C PRO A 71 6.53 -10.08 11.99
N GLY A 72 5.92 -8.96 11.59
CA GLY A 72 5.11 -8.11 12.48
C GLY A 72 5.85 -7.45 13.64
N GLY A 73 7.14 -7.15 13.48
CA GLY A 73 7.96 -6.49 14.51
C GLY A 73 7.78 -4.97 14.57
N ARG A 74 8.28 -4.35 15.66
CA ARG A 74 8.26 -2.88 15.83
C ARG A 74 9.03 -2.13 14.74
N ILE A 75 10.15 -2.71 14.29
CA ILE A 75 10.98 -2.12 13.23
C ILE A 75 10.23 -2.18 11.90
N SER A 76 9.58 -3.30 11.57
CA SER A 76 8.82 -3.38 10.33
C SER A 76 7.61 -2.46 10.34
N LYS A 77 6.94 -2.30 11.49
CA LYS A 77 5.92 -1.25 11.66
C LYS A 77 6.47 0.16 11.39
N ALA A 78 7.62 0.51 11.95
CA ALA A 78 8.22 1.82 11.71
C ALA A 78 8.55 2.04 10.22
N ILE A 79 9.13 1.03 9.56
CA ILE A 79 9.44 1.07 8.12
C ILE A 79 8.16 1.25 7.29
N HIS A 80 7.11 0.48 7.58
CA HIS A 80 5.80 0.61 6.95
C HIS A 80 5.21 2.01 7.15
N ASP A 81 5.16 2.52 8.38
CA ASP A 81 4.58 3.84 8.64
C ASP A 81 5.38 4.96 7.93
N ILE A 82 6.71 4.85 7.89
CA ILE A 82 7.58 5.77 7.12
C ILE A 82 7.29 5.67 5.62
N GLY A 83 7.04 4.47 5.09
CA GLY A 83 6.69 4.26 3.70
C GLY A 83 5.38 4.95 3.31
N ILE A 84 4.33 4.81 4.13
CA ILE A 84 3.05 5.51 3.94
C ILE A 84 3.26 7.03 3.93
N VAL A 85 4.00 7.57 4.90
CA VAL A 85 4.29 9.00 4.97
C VAL A 85 5.09 9.46 3.76
N GLY A 86 6.10 8.68 3.35
CA GLY A 86 6.90 8.95 2.15
C GLY A 86 6.08 8.95 0.88
N LEU A 87 5.15 8.00 0.73
CA LEU A 87 4.26 7.91 -0.43
C LEU A 87 3.29 9.10 -0.48
N ALA A 88 2.70 9.48 0.66
CA ALA A 88 1.84 10.66 0.76
C ALA A 88 2.61 11.95 0.40
N ALA A 89 3.84 12.10 0.91
CA ALA A 89 4.71 13.23 0.58
C ALA A 89 5.07 13.27 -0.92
N ALA A 90 5.33 12.12 -1.53
CA ALA A 90 5.61 12.03 -2.96
C ALA A 90 4.39 12.42 -3.82
N PHE A 91 3.19 12.01 -3.44
CA PHE A 91 1.97 12.48 -4.09
C PHE A 91 1.77 13.99 -3.91
N ALA A 92 2.03 14.53 -2.73
CA ALA A 92 1.99 15.98 -2.50
C ALA A 92 2.98 16.73 -3.41
N ALA A 93 4.17 16.17 -3.67
CA ALA A 93 5.11 16.72 -4.64
C ALA A 93 4.56 16.67 -6.07
N VAL A 94 3.87 15.59 -6.48
CA VAL A 94 3.17 15.55 -7.78
C VAL A 94 2.12 16.65 -7.89
N LEU A 95 1.31 16.86 -6.85
CA LEU A 95 0.30 17.92 -6.83
C LEU A 95 0.92 19.33 -6.93
N ARG A 96 2.07 19.54 -6.30
CA ARG A 96 2.78 20.82 -6.26
C ARG A 96 3.51 21.12 -7.57
N ASP A 97 4.31 20.16 -8.04
CA ASP A 97 5.32 20.38 -9.07
C ASP A 97 4.83 19.94 -10.45
N GLU A 98 3.84 19.03 -10.51
CA GLU A 98 3.29 18.45 -11.74
C GLU A 98 1.73 18.53 -11.81
N PRO A 99 1.11 19.71 -11.57
CA PRO A 99 -0.35 19.84 -11.38
C PRO A 99 -1.20 19.48 -12.60
N ARG A 100 -0.63 19.53 -13.82
CA ARG A 100 -1.33 19.06 -15.04
C ARG A 100 -1.50 17.55 -15.04
N SER A 101 -0.54 16.82 -14.47
CA SER A 101 -0.55 15.36 -14.32
C SER A 101 -1.28 14.91 -13.05
N ALA A 102 -1.66 15.85 -12.17
CA ALA A 102 -2.33 15.60 -10.90
C ALA A 102 -3.85 15.37 -10.99
N LYS A 103 -4.49 15.66 -12.13
CA LYS A 103 -5.94 15.45 -12.28
C LYS A 103 -6.26 13.96 -12.21
N PRO A 104 -6.98 13.47 -11.17
CA PRO A 104 -7.21 12.04 -11.01
C PRO A 104 -8.06 11.53 -12.17
N SER A 105 -7.61 10.44 -12.81
CA SER A 105 -8.47 9.75 -13.78
C SER A 105 -9.68 9.15 -13.05
N PRO A 106 -10.86 9.06 -13.68
CA PRO A 106 -12.02 8.42 -13.05
C PRO A 106 -11.71 7.01 -12.54
N ILE A 107 -10.88 6.27 -13.30
CA ILE A 107 -10.39 4.95 -12.91
C ILE A 107 -9.57 5.02 -11.61
N ALA A 108 -8.58 5.93 -11.54
CA ALA A 108 -7.76 6.09 -10.34
C ALA A 108 -8.61 6.51 -9.13
N ALA A 109 -9.58 7.42 -9.32
CA ALA A 109 -10.49 7.86 -8.28
C ALA A 109 -11.36 6.71 -7.75
N THR A 110 -11.98 5.93 -8.65
CA THR A 110 -12.82 4.78 -8.27
C THR A 110 -12.01 3.70 -7.53
N LEU A 111 -10.83 3.35 -8.05
CA LEU A 111 -9.95 2.37 -7.40
C LEU A 111 -9.48 2.88 -6.03
N GLY A 112 -9.09 4.15 -5.94
CA GLY A 112 -8.66 4.78 -4.69
C GLY A 112 -9.78 4.85 -3.65
N ALA A 113 -11.00 5.19 -4.06
CA ALA A 113 -12.16 5.20 -3.19
C ALA A 113 -12.52 3.79 -2.69
N GLY A 114 -12.47 2.78 -3.56
CA GLY A 114 -12.66 1.39 -3.19
C GLY A 114 -11.58 0.89 -2.22
N ALA A 115 -10.32 1.26 -2.46
CA ALA A 115 -9.21 0.98 -1.55
C ALA A 115 -9.46 1.60 -0.16
N ALA A 116 -9.81 2.88 -0.10
CA ALA A 116 -10.10 3.57 1.16
C ALA A 116 -11.28 2.93 1.92
N ALA A 117 -12.36 2.57 1.21
CA ALA A 117 -13.50 1.88 1.81
C ALA A 117 -13.10 0.52 2.39
N LEU A 118 -12.37 -0.30 1.63
CA LEU A 118 -11.88 -1.59 2.12
C LEU A 118 -10.96 -1.43 3.32
N HIS A 119 -10.03 -0.47 3.28
CA HIS A 119 -9.16 -0.18 4.42
C HIS A 119 -9.97 0.17 5.68
N ALA A 120 -11.03 0.98 5.55
CA ALA A 120 -11.85 1.40 6.67
C ALA A 120 -12.73 0.26 7.23
N PHE A 121 -13.40 -0.50 6.37
CA PHE A 121 -14.42 -1.46 6.77
C PHE A 121 -13.92 -2.89 7.00
N SER A 122 -12.71 -3.22 6.55
CA SER A 122 -12.11 -4.56 6.74
C SER A 122 -11.14 -4.66 7.92
N ARG A 123 -10.97 -3.59 8.73
CA ARG A 123 -10.17 -3.65 9.97
C ARG A 123 -10.79 -4.60 11.00
N THR A 124 -10.00 -5.05 11.96
CA THR A 124 -10.46 -5.86 13.10
C THR A 124 -11.66 -5.18 13.79
N GLY A 125 -12.78 -5.90 13.92
CA GLY A 125 -14.05 -5.38 14.45
C GLY A 125 -14.95 -4.67 13.44
N GLY A 126 -14.49 -4.46 12.21
CA GLY A 126 -15.26 -3.88 11.11
C GLY A 126 -16.23 -4.87 10.45
N PRO A 127 -17.23 -4.37 9.72
CA PRO A 127 -18.31 -5.18 9.15
C PRO A 127 -17.85 -6.13 8.03
N LEU A 128 -16.71 -5.87 7.39
CA LEU A 128 -16.14 -6.73 6.36
C LEU A 128 -15.00 -7.62 6.88
N CYS A 129 -14.73 -7.60 8.19
CA CYS A 129 -13.67 -8.41 8.78
C CYS A 129 -14.10 -9.89 8.91
N SER A 130 -13.30 -10.77 8.32
CA SER A 130 -13.39 -12.22 8.54
C SER A 130 -11.98 -12.80 8.70
N CYS A 131 -11.56 -13.05 9.95
CA CYS A 131 -10.15 -13.37 10.27
C CYS A 131 -9.60 -14.60 9.54
N ASN A 132 -10.45 -15.58 9.21
CA ASN A 132 -10.03 -16.84 8.58
C ASN A 132 -10.31 -16.89 7.08
N SER A 133 -10.85 -15.82 6.48
CA SER A 133 -11.11 -15.76 5.04
C SER A 133 -9.80 -15.78 4.24
N ALA A 134 -9.78 -16.57 3.16
CA ALA A 134 -8.70 -16.54 2.17
C ALA A 134 -8.73 -15.24 1.33
N VAL A 135 -9.91 -14.61 1.22
CA VAL A 135 -10.11 -13.33 0.56
C VAL A 135 -10.23 -12.26 1.63
N GLN A 136 -9.10 -11.61 1.96
CA GLN A 136 -9.04 -10.54 2.95
C GLN A 136 -9.37 -9.19 2.32
N GLY A 137 -10.26 -8.42 2.96
CA GLY A 137 -10.59 -7.06 2.51
C GLY A 137 -9.36 -6.14 2.50
N HIS A 138 -8.47 -6.30 3.50
CA HIS A 138 -7.22 -5.55 3.57
C HIS A 138 -6.24 -5.94 2.46
N ALA A 139 -6.19 -7.23 2.08
CA ALA A 139 -5.41 -7.68 0.93
C ALA A 139 -5.94 -7.09 -0.39
N ILE A 140 -7.27 -7.01 -0.57
CA ILE A 140 -7.86 -6.35 -1.75
C ILE A 140 -7.55 -4.84 -1.73
N PHE A 141 -7.51 -4.20 -0.56
CA PHE A 141 -7.06 -2.81 -0.43
C PHE A 141 -5.67 -2.61 -1.03
N HIS A 142 -4.68 -3.49 -0.76
CA HIS A 142 -3.35 -3.39 -1.37
C HIS A 142 -3.42 -3.39 -2.90
N LEU A 143 -4.19 -4.31 -3.47
CA LEU A 143 -4.34 -4.44 -4.92
C LEU A 143 -4.99 -3.19 -5.54
N LEU A 144 -6.07 -2.68 -4.95
CA LEU A 144 -6.77 -1.50 -5.44
C LEU A 144 -5.91 -0.24 -5.30
N ALA A 145 -5.21 -0.06 -4.18
CA ALA A 145 -4.31 1.06 -3.97
C ALA A 145 -3.13 1.05 -4.95
N ALA A 146 -2.51 -0.11 -5.17
CA ALA A 146 -1.46 -0.28 -6.18
C ALA A 146 -1.97 0.06 -7.60
N ALA A 147 -3.15 -0.47 -7.97
CA ALA A 147 -3.77 -0.21 -9.27
C ALA A 147 -4.17 1.27 -9.44
N ALA A 148 -4.70 1.92 -8.41
CA ALA A 148 -5.03 3.34 -8.41
C ALA A 148 -3.78 4.19 -8.67
N THR A 149 -2.66 3.83 -8.04
CA THR A 149 -1.37 4.54 -8.20
C THR A 149 -0.86 4.41 -9.63
N VAL A 150 -0.94 3.21 -10.24
CA VAL A 150 -0.59 2.99 -11.66
C VAL A 150 -1.52 3.77 -12.59
N ALA A 151 -2.83 3.77 -12.31
CA ALA A 151 -3.82 4.48 -13.14
C ALA A 151 -3.63 6.00 -13.10
N ALA A 152 -3.25 6.57 -11.95
CA ALA A 152 -2.90 7.98 -11.82
C ALA A 152 -1.64 8.29 -12.64
N ALA A 153 -0.64 7.41 -12.59
CA ALA A 153 0.59 7.49 -13.35
C ALA A 153 0.42 7.39 -14.89
N LYS A 154 -0.64 6.77 -15.41
CA LYS A 154 -0.83 6.64 -16.88
C LYS A 154 -1.33 7.93 -17.54
N ARG A 155 -1.83 8.90 -16.78
CA ARG A 155 -2.43 10.15 -17.29
C ARG A 155 -1.49 11.35 -17.15
N ARG A 156 -0.19 11.05 -17.09
CA ARG A 156 0.91 12.02 -17.05
C ARG A 156 1.04 12.80 -18.35
#